data_AF-A0A9N9SS94-F1
#
_entry.id   AF-A0A9N9SS94-F1
#
_cell.length_a   1.000
_cell.length_b   1.000
_cell.length_c   1.000
_cell.angle_alpha   90.00
_cell.angle_beta   90.00
_cell.angle_gamma   90.00
#
_symmetry.space_group_name_H-M   'P 1'
#
loop_
_entity.id
_entity.type
_entity.pdbx_description
1 polymer ?
#
loop_
_entity_poly.entity_id
_entity_poly.type
_entity_poly.pdbx_seq_one_letter_code
_entity_poly.pdbx_strand_id
1 'polypeptide(L)'
;MYKNTNKKPCHICAAPKCCNNSRKSNVSFFSFPKDVNRAKIWLMACGRENLLDKTERLHKSHRLCGTHFDNKMFLNDMRNRLQPSAVPTNFPLMEGSSTFDHTYSAVVQNICIPRCPINEGWPSPTTGQTLRT
;
A
#
# COMPACT_ATOMS: atom_id res chain seq x y z
N MET A 1 19.99 17.19 -30.62
CA MET A 1 19.40 16.86 -29.30
C MET A 1 18.37 15.75 -29.48
N TYR A 2 18.74 14.48 -29.29
CA TYR A 2 17.77 13.38 -29.38
C TYR A 2 17.03 13.25 -28.04
N LYS A 3 15.70 13.39 -28.05
CA LYS A 3 14.88 12.97 -26.91
C LYS A 3 14.80 11.44 -27.00
N ASN A 4 15.59 10.72 -26.20
CA ASN A 4 15.44 9.27 -26.10
C ASN A 4 14.07 8.95 -25.46
N THR A 5 13.07 8.69 -26.30
CA THR A 5 11.66 8.46 -25.92
C THR A 5 11.36 7.04 -25.46
N ASN A 6 12.38 6.17 -25.30
CA ASN A 6 12.23 4.78 -24.85
C ASN A 6 11.94 4.61 -23.34
N LYS A 7 11.31 5.58 -22.68
CA LYS A 7 10.90 5.41 -21.28
C LYS A 7 9.52 4.75 -21.24
N LYS A 8 9.49 3.43 -21.07
CA LYS A 8 8.24 2.67 -20.78
C LYS A 8 7.45 3.39 -19.67
N PRO A 9 6.13 3.59 -19.82
CA PRO A 9 5.34 4.30 -18.82
C PRO A 9 5.46 3.60 -17.46
N CYS A 10 5.75 4.38 -16.41
CA CYS A 10 5.80 3.86 -15.05
C CYS A 10 4.39 3.89 -14.47
N HIS A 11 3.83 2.74 -14.12
CA HIS A 11 2.58 2.70 -13.37
C HIS A 11 2.86 2.96 -11.89
N ILE A 12 2.09 3.87 -11.29
CA ILE A 12 2.17 4.22 -9.86
C ILE A 12 0.84 3.80 -9.21
N CYS A 13 0.92 3.30 -7.97
CA CYS A 13 -0.28 2.93 -7.24
C CYS A 13 -1.17 4.15 -6.95
N ALA A 14 -2.47 3.99 -7.17
CA ALA A 14 -3.50 4.96 -6.86
C ALA A 14 -3.95 4.90 -5.39
N ALA A 15 -3.32 4.11 -4.53
CA ALA A 15 -3.61 4.11 -3.10
C ALA A 15 -2.91 5.28 -2.39
N PRO A 16 -3.55 6.00 -1.45
CA PRO A 16 -2.84 6.93 -0.59
C PRO A 16 -1.79 6.16 0.22
N LYS A 17 -0.65 6.81 0.49
CA LYS A 17 0.47 6.23 1.25
C LYS A 17 1.13 4.98 0.62
N CYS A 18 0.80 4.62 -0.62
CA CYS A 18 1.45 3.54 -1.33
C CYS A 18 2.52 4.07 -2.30
N CYS A 19 3.77 3.67 -2.09
CA CYS A 19 4.91 4.08 -2.91
C CYS A 19 5.27 3.06 -4.01
N ASN A 20 4.46 2.01 -4.17
CA ASN A 20 4.68 0.97 -5.18
C ASN A 20 4.54 1.53 -6.59
N ASN A 21 5.48 1.13 -7.44
CA ASN A 21 5.50 1.51 -8.84
C ASN A 21 6.09 0.39 -9.69
N SER A 22 5.65 0.26 -10.93
CA SER A 22 5.98 -0.87 -11.82
C SER A 22 7.48 -1.01 -12.12
N ARG A 23 8.30 0.00 -11.81
CA ARG A 23 9.76 -0.06 -12.01
C ARG A 23 10.51 -0.53 -10.76
N LYS A 24 9.97 -0.30 -9.56
CA LYS A 24 10.63 -0.62 -8.28
C LYS A 24 10.03 -1.82 -7.57
N SER A 25 8.75 -2.12 -7.81
CA SER A 25 8.03 -3.18 -7.08
C SER A 25 7.70 -4.36 -8.00
N ASN A 26 8.03 -5.57 -7.54
CA ASN A 26 7.71 -6.83 -8.23
C ASN A 26 6.28 -7.29 -7.91
N VAL A 27 5.30 -6.41 -8.14
CA VAL A 27 3.88 -6.66 -7.88
C VAL A 27 3.05 -6.32 -9.12
N SER A 28 1.95 -7.02 -9.30
CA SER A 28 1.02 -6.78 -10.39
C SER A 28 0.24 -5.48 -10.20
N PHE A 29 -0.05 -4.76 -11.29
CA PHE A 29 -0.83 -3.52 -11.29
C PHE A 29 -2.14 -3.69 -12.03
N PHE A 30 -3.24 -3.49 -11.32
CA PHE A 30 -4.60 -3.69 -11.81
C PHE A 30 -5.27 -2.36 -12.09
N SER A 31 -5.87 -2.24 -13.27
CA SER A 31 -6.71 -1.09 -13.62
C SER A 31 -8.02 -1.12 -12.85
N PHE A 32 -8.62 0.05 -12.65
CA PHE A 32 -9.98 0.15 -12.13
C PHE A 32 -10.97 -0.56 -13.07
N PRO A 33 -12.04 -1.17 -12.52
CA PRO A 33 -13.13 -1.72 -13.32
C PRO A 33 -13.73 -0.68 -14.27
N LYS A 34 -14.25 -1.13 -15.42
CA LYS A 34 -15.02 -0.25 -16.33
C LYS A 34 -16.37 0.12 -15.73
N ASP A 35 -16.94 -0.75 -14.92
CA ASP A 35 -18.20 -0.52 -14.24
C ASP A 35 -18.06 0.59 -13.20
N VAL A 36 -18.81 1.67 -13.40
CA VAL A 36 -18.77 2.86 -12.54
C VAL A 36 -19.06 2.51 -11.08
N ASN A 37 -20.06 1.66 -10.82
CA ASN A 37 -20.42 1.24 -9.47
C ASN A 37 -19.27 0.50 -8.76
N ARG A 38 -18.57 -0.39 -9.47
CA ARG A 38 -17.44 -1.12 -8.90
C ARG A 38 -16.22 -0.23 -8.71
N ALA A 39 -15.96 0.66 -9.66
CA ALA A 39 -14.88 1.62 -9.54
C ALA A 39 -15.12 2.57 -8.36
N LYS A 40 -16.36 2.99 -8.10
CA LYS A 40 -16.73 3.72 -6.88
C LYS A 40 -16.39 2.92 -5.62
N ILE A 41 -16.76 1.64 -5.53
CA ILE A 41 -16.41 0.78 -4.39
C ILE A 41 -14.88 0.75 -4.17
N TRP A 42 -14.10 0.61 -5.24
CA TRP A 42 -12.64 0.62 -5.16
C TRP A 42 -12.08 1.97 -4.69
N LEU A 43 -12.69 3.08 -5.12
CA LEU A 43 -12.31 4.43 -4.68
C LEU A 43 -12.64 4.69 -3.21
N MET A 44 -13.83 4.25 -2.77
CA MET A 44 -14.27 4.33 -1.38
C MET A 44 -13.30 3.56 -0.48
N ALA A 45 -12.98 2.31 -0.85
CA ALA A 45 -12.02 1.50 -0.11
C ALA A 45 -10.61 2.15 -0.04
N CYS A 46 -10.22 2.84 -1.12
CA CYS A 46 -8.97 3.59 -1.21
C CYS A 46 -9.00 4.91 -0.41
N GLY A 47 -10.16 5.39 0.03
CA GLY A 47 -10.33 6.69 0.67
C GLY A 47 -10.08 7.87 -0.28
N ARG A 48 -10.37 7.71 -1.59
CA ARG A 48 -10.20 8.76 -2.61
C ARG A 48 -11.52 9.20 -3.20
N GLU A 49 -12.36 9.79 -2.36
CA GLU A 49 -13.67 10.31 -2.76
C GLU A 49 -13.58 11.44 -3.80
N ASN A 50 -12.49 12.22 -3.77
CA ASN A 50 -12.21 13.27 -4.75
C ASN A 50 -12.18 12.78 -6.22
N LEU A 51 -12.00 11.48 -6.45
CA LEU A 51 -11.93 10.89 -7.78
C LEU A 51 -13.27 10.27 -8.24
N LEU A 52 -14.31 10.26 -7.39
CA LEU A 52 -15.63 9.70 -7.73
C LEU A 52 -16.24 10.38 -8.96
N ASP A 53 -16.05 11.69 -9.08
CA ASP A 53 -16.54 12.50 -10.20
C ASP A 53 -15.92 12.10 -11.54
N LYS A 54 -14.70 11.54 -11.53
CA LYS A 54 -13.92 11.20 -12.73
C LYS A 54 -13.85 9.69 -12.98
N THR A 55 -14.83 8.94 -12.48
CA THR A 55 -14.82 7.47 -12.50
C THR A 55 -14.63 6.88 -13.90
N GLU A 56 -15.21 7.50 -14.94
CA GLU A 56 -15.12 7.01 -16.32
C GLU A 56 -13.69 6.93 -16.87
N ARG A 57 -12.80 7.84 -16.43
CA ARG A 57 -11.41 7.92 -16.94
C ARG A 57 -10.41 7.17 -16.06
N LEU A 58 -10.82 6.69 -14.89
CA LEU A 58 -9.94 6.01 -13.93
C LEU A 58 -9.32 4.74 -14.49
N HIS A 59 -10.09 3.96 -15.26
CA HIS A 59 -9.60 2.69 -15.82
C HIS A 59 -8.36 2.86 -16.73
N LYS A 60 -8.15 4.06 -17.29
CA LYS A 60 -7.02 4.38 -18.18
C LYS A 60 -5.79 4.89 -17.43
N SER A 61 -5.99 5.74 -16.43
CA SER A 61 -4.91 6.51 -15.79
C SER A 61 -4.50 5.97 -14.42
N HIS A 62 -5.41 5.33 -13.68
CA HIS A 62 -5.19 4.91 -12.30
C HIS A 62 -5.11 3.38 -12.21
N ARG A 63 -4.20 2.90 -11.36
CA ARG A 63 -4.00 1.47 -11.11
C ARG A 63 -3.75 1.21 -9.63
N LEU A 64 -4.23 0.09 -9.12
CA LEU A 64 -3.90 -0.40 -7.78
C LEU A 64 -2.91 -1.55 -7.88
N CYS A 65 -1.91 -1.57 -7.00
CA CYS A 65 -0.98 -2.69 -6.94
C CYS A 65 -1.59 -3.88 -6.18
N GLY A 66 -1.09 -5.08 -6.47
CA GLY A 66 -1.62 -6.34 -5.95
C GLY A 66 -1.57 -6.47 -4.42
N THR A 67 -0.76 -5.67 -3.72
CA THR A 67 -0.67 -5.71 -2.25
C THR A 67 -1.94 -5.22 -1.57
N HIS A 68 -2.83 -4.53 -2.30
CA HIS A 68 -4.11 -4.04 -1.76
C HIS A 68 -5.24 -5.08 -1.84
N PHE A 69 -4.99 -6.23 -2.45
CA PHE A 69 -5.95 -7.31 -2.59
C PHE A 69 -5.52 -8.51 -1.76
N ASP A 70 -6.48 -9.16 -1.10
CA ASP A 70 -6.26 -10.41 -0.41
C ASP A 70 -5.87 -11.50 -1.43
N ASN A 71 -5.01 -12.44 -1.02
CA ASN A 71 -4.61 -13.61 -1.79
C ASN A 71 -5.82 -14.40 -2.31
N LYS A 72 -6.92 -14.43 -1.53
CA LYS A 72 -8.18 -15.10 -1.91
C LYS A 72 -8.90 -14.46 -3.10
N MET A 73 -8.59 -13.20 -3.41
CA MET A 73 -9.21 -12.44 -4.50
C MET A 73 -8.51 -12.66 -5.84
N PHE A 74 -7.39 -13.38 -5.86
CA PHE A 74 -6.69 -13.73 -7.09
C PHE A 74 -7.19 -15.06 -7.66
N LEU A 75 -7.21 -15.12 -8.99
CA LEU A 75 -7.57 -16.34 -9.73
C LEU A 75 -6.38 -17.32 -9.87
N ASN A 76 -5.17 -16.89 -9.52
CA ASN A 76 -3.98 -17.74 -9.55
C ASN A 76 -2.97 -17.36 -8.47
N ASP A 77 -2.04 -18.29 -8.23
CA ASP A 77 -0.93 -18.11 -7.28
C ASP A 77 0.08 -17.04 -7.72
N MET A 78 0.18 -16.77 -9.03
CA MET A 78 1.02 -15.69 -9.56
C MET A 78 0.47 -14.29 -9.26
N ARG A 79 -0.73 -14.17 -8.69
CA ARG A 79 -1.38 -12.89 -8.33
C ARG A 79 -1.38 -11.87 -9.47
N ASN A 80 -1.59 -12.34 -10.70
CA ASN A 80 -1.61 -11.49 -11.91
C ASN A 80 -3.01 -11.33 -12.51
N ARG A 81 -4.02 -12.02 -11.96
CA ARG A 81 -5.42 -11.94 -12.37
C ARG A 81 -6.32 -11.86 -11.15
N LEU A 82 -7.19 -10.84 -11.11
CA LEU A 82 -8.19 -10.65 -10.06
C LEU A 82 -9.51 -11.32 -10.44
N GLN A 83 -10.24 -11.77 -9.41
CA GLN A 83 -11.61 -12.22 -9.55
C GLN A 83 -12.55 -11.07 -9.98
N PRO A 84 -13.67 -11.38 -10.65
CA PRO A 84 -14.69 -10.39 -10.96
C PRO A 84 -15.39 -9.84 -9.72
N SER A 85 -15.32 -10.51 -8.56
CA SER A 85 -15.81 -10.01 -7.27
C SER A 85 -14.73 -9.30 -6.44
N ALA A 86 -13.50 -9.21 -6.94
CA ALA A 86 -12.38 -8.67 -6.17
C ALA A 86 -12.60 -7.21 -5.78
N VAL A 87 -12.34 -6.93 -4.51
CA VAL A 87 -12.34 -5.60 -3.91
C VAL A 87 -11.01 -5.40 -3.17
N PRO A 88 -10.43 -4.19 -3.24
CA PRO A 88 -9.22 -3.91 -2.49
C PRO A 88 -9.61 -3.67 -1.03
N THR A 89 -8.99 -4.43 -0.12
CA THR A 89 -9.33 -4.42 1.32
C THR A 89 -8.14 -3.99 2.17
N ASN A 90 -6.92 -4.18 1.66
CA ASN A 90 -5.69 -3.93 2.39
C ASN A 90 -5.24 -2.48 2.20
N PHE A 91 -5.90 -1.56 2.89
CA PHE A 91 -5.44 -0.19 3.02
C PHE A 91 -5.06 0.07 4.47
N PRO A 92 -3.91 0.73 4.74
CA PRO A 92 -3.65 1.32 6.03
C PRO A 92 -4.58 2.53 6.16
N LEU A 93 -5.86 2.28 6.43
CA LEU A 93 -6.77 3.30 6.88
C LEU A 93 -6.12 3.96 8.09
N MET A 94 -6.23 5.28 8.20
CA MET A 94 -6.00 5.92 9.49
C MET A 94 -6.93 5.22 10.48
N GLU A 95 -6.32 4.44 11.36
CA GLU A 95 -6.97 3.83 12.51
C GLU A 95 -7.58 4.97 13.33
N GLY A 96 -8.89 5.11 13.19
CA GLY A 96 -9.62 6.28 13.66
C GLY A 96 -11.12 6.06 13.60
N SER A 97 -11.58 4.90 14.10
CA SER A 97 -12.90 4.69 14.74
C SER A 97 -13.28 3.21 14.78
N SER A 98 -12.64 2.45 15.67
CA SER A 98 -13.39 1.52 16.51
C SER A 98 -12.60 1.39 17.80
N THR A 99 -12.72 2.42 18.63
CA THR A 99 -12.60 2.27 20.07
C THR A 99 -13.64 1.22 20.46
N PHE A 100 -13.24 -0.04 20.49
CA PHE A 100 -13.94 -1.01 21.31
C PHE A 100 -13.54 -0.65 22.74
N ASP A 101 -14.29 0.29 23.32
CA ASP A 101 -14.35 0.50 24.76
C ASP A 101 -14.79 -0.82 25.39
N HIS A 102 -13.81 -1.63 25.75
CA HIS A 102 -13.99 -2.58 26.82
C HIS A 102 -12.87 -2.35 27.79
N THR A 103 -13.17 -1.49 28.78
CA THR A 103 -12.73 -1.52 30.17
C THR A 103 -11.72 -2.62 30.52
N TYR A 104 -10.50 -2.53 30.00
CA TYR A 104 -9.35 -3.21 30.57
C TYR A 104 -8.45 -2.14 31.14
N SER A 105 -8.76 -1.81 32.40
CA SER A 105 -7.95 -0.91 33.19
C SER A 105 -6.62 -1.58 33.52
N ALA A 106 -5.57 -0.77 33.42
CA ALA A 106 -4.36 -0.75 34.24
C ALA A 106 -3.08 -1.33 33.63
N VAL A 107 -2.08 -0.42 33.59
CA VAL A 107 -0.61 -0.60 33.54
C VAL A 107 -0.08 -1.24 32.25
N VAL A 108 0.67 -0.58 31.36
CA VAL A 108 1.96 0.09 31.54
C VAL A 108 2.18 1.10 30.40
N GLN A 109 2.91 2.17 30.73
CA GLN A 109 3.21 3.37 29.96
C GLN A 109 4.11 3.14 28.73
N ASN A 110 4.01 4.08 27.78
CA ASN A 110 5.04 4.50 26.82
C ASN A 110 5.81 3.43 26.04
N ILE A 111 5.26 3.02 24.89
CA ILE A 111 6.08 2.48 23.80
C ILE A 111 5.85 3.29 22.54
N CYS A 112 6.87 4.08 22.20
CA CYS A 112 7.01 4.82 20.96
C CYS A 112 6.93 3.86 19.76
N ILE A 113 5.99 4.12 18.84
CA ILE A 113 5.93 3.45 17.54
C ILE A 113 7.27 3.68 16.81
N PRO A 114 7.95 2.65 16.29
CA PRO A 114 9.20 2.84 15.56
C PRO A 114 8.89 3.52 14.22
N ARG A 115 9.14 4.83 14.19
CA ARG A 115 9.34 5.60 12.97
C ARG A 115 10.58 5.02 12.29
N CYS A 116 10.42 4.29 11.19
CA CYS A 116 11.57 3.85 10.38
C CYS A 116 12.40 5.08 9.98
N PRO A 117 13.68 5.19 10.38
CA PRO A 117 14.56 6.24 9.90
C PRO A 117 15.11 5.85 8.53
N ILE A 118 14.94 6.78 7.61
CA ILE A 118 15.82 7.02 6.48
C ILE A 118 17.30 7.06 6.94
N ASN A 119 18.14 6.35 6.18
CA ASN A 119 19.56 6.54 5.88
C ASN A 119 20.64 6.73 6.99
N GLU A 120 21.85 6.34 6.56
CA GLU A 120 23.20 6.62 7.09
C GLU A 120 23.78 5.73 8.20
N GLY A 121 24.78 4.94 7.80
CA GLY A 121 26.04 4.81 8.53
C GLY A 121 26.08 3.81 9.68
N TRP A 122 26.50 2.58 9.39
CA TRP A 122 27.11 1.72 10.40
C TRP A 122 28.60 2.07 10.53
N PRO A 123 29.07 2.56 11.69
CA PRO A 123 30.42 2.32 12.13
C PRO A 123 30.42 1.27 13.24
N SER A 124 31.15 0.18 13.04
CA SER A 124 31.66 -0.64 14.14
C SER A 124 32.52 0.24 15.06
N PRO A 125 32.54 0.00 16.39
CA PRO A 125 33.83 -0.41 16.95
C PRO A 125 33.74 -1.40 18.14
N THR A 126 34.57 -2.43 18.01
CA THR A 126 35.61 -2.93 18.93
C THR A 126 35.56 -2.65 20.45
N THR A 127 35.93 -3.74 21.17
CA THR A 127 36.76 -3.79 22.39
C THR A 127 36.05 -3.66 23.75
N GLY A 128 36.13 -4.76 24.52
CA GLY A 128 36.86 -4.69 25.78
C GLY A 128 36.10 -4.90 27.10
N GLN A 129 36.48 -5.99 27.76
CA GLN A 129 36.76 -6.11 29.20
C GLN A 129 35.64 -6.42 30.24
N THR A 130 35.76 -7.64 30.76
CA THR A 130 35.78 -8.07 32.18
C THR A 130 34.57 -7.84 33.09
N LEU A 131 34.09 -8.92 33.73
CA LEU A 131 34.39 -9.34 35.11
C LEU A 131 33.72 -10.71 35.34
N ARG A 132 34.49 -11.76 35.66
CA ARG A 132 34.67 -12.35 37.00
C ARG A 132 33.36 -12.72 37.70
N THR A 133 33.16 -14.03 37.83
CA THR A 133 33.13 -14.77 39.12
C THR A 133 33.73 -16.14 38.89
#